data_AF-A0A3D2JMV8-F1
#
_entry.id   AF-A0A3D2JMV8-F1
#
_cell.length_a   1.000
_cell.length_b   1.000
_cell.length_c   1.000
_cell.angle_alpha   90.00
_cell.angle_beta   90.00
_cell.angle_gamma   90.00
#
_symmetry.space_group_name_H-M   'P 1'
#
loop_
_entity.id
_entity.type
_entity.pdbx_description
1 polymer ?
#
loop_
_entity_poly.entity_id
_entity_poly.type
_entity_poly.pdbx_seq_one_letter_code
_entity_poly.pdbx_strand_id
1 'polypeptide(L)' 'ARGTAQVTVDEDQHTLGRGQAMHVPRNVHHRIENISSVEPLEIIEVQTGDYLGEDDIVRVEDDFGRADSE' A
#
# COMPACT_ATOMS: atom_id res chain seq x y z
N ALA A 1 10.66 -9.39 -3.95
CA ALA A 1 9.69 -9.73 -2.90
C ALA A 1 10.41 -10.46 -1.76
N ARG A 2 11.00 -9.66 -0.88
CA ARG A 2 11.52 -10.01 0.44
C ARG A 2 10.57 -9.44 1.50
N GLY A 3 10.67 -9.95 2.72
CA GLY A 3 9.81 -9.52 3.83
C GLY A 3 8.38 -10.09 3.77
N THR A 4 7.63 -9.76 4.82
CA THR A 4 6.22 -10.08 5.06
C THR A 4 5.48 -8.77 5.32
N ALA A 5 4.42 -8.53 4.55
CA ALA A 5 3.56 -7.37 4.70
C ALA A 5 2.35 -7.70 5.58
N GLN A 6 1.96 -6.76 6.42
CA GLN A 6 0.57 -6.64 6.87
C GLN A 6 -0.10 -5.64 5.94
N VAL A 7 -1.11 -6.10 5.21
CA VAL A 7 -1.90 -5.27 4.30
C VAL A 7 -3.27 -5.08 4.91
N THR A 8 -3.66 -3.83 5.11
CA THR A 8 -5.01 -3.45 5.54
C THR A 8 -5.74 -2.92 4.33
N VAL A 9 -6.94 -3.42 4.05
CA VAL A 9 -7.84 -2.95 2.99
C VAL A 9 -9.21 -2.76 3.62
N ASP A 10 -9.66 -1.52 3.69
CA ASP A 10 -10.82 -1.12 4.49
C ASP A 10 -10.66 -1.57 5.97
N GLU A 11 -11.55 -2.41 6.48
CA GLU A 11 -11.49 -2.98 7.84
C GLU A 11 -10.73 -4.32 7.90
N ASP A 12 -10.42 -4.92 6.75
CA ASP A 12 -9.82 -6.24 6.66
C ASP A 12 -8.28 -6.20 6.71
N GLN A 13 -7.70 -7.14 7.46
CA GLN A 13 -6.26 -7.27 7.63
C GLN A 13 -5.75 -8.62 7.09
N HIS A 14 -4.74 -8.55 6.22
CA HIS A 14 -4.14 -9.70 5.56
C HIS A 14 -2.62 -9.72 5.71
N THR A 15 -2.07 -10.88 6.09
CA THR A 15 -0.63 -11.11 6.07
C THR A 15 -0.23 -11.68 4.70
N LEU A 16 0.63 -10.96 3.98
CA LEU A 16 1.13 -11.37 2.67
C LEU A 16 2.65 -11.60 2.71
N GLY A 17 3.04 -12.81 2.33
CA GLY A 17 4.43 -13.18 2.08
C GLY A 17 4.79 -13.11 0.60
N ARG A 18 6.00 -13.60 0.29
CA ARG A 18 6.54 -13.62 -1.06
C ARG A 18 5.61 -14.32 -2.07
N GLY A 19 5.37 -13.66 -3.20
CA GLY A 19 4.59 -14.21 -4.32
C GLY A 19 3.08 -14.16 -4.11
N GLN A 20 2.62 -13.71 -2.95
CA GLN A 20 1.21 -13.41 -2.72
C GLN A 20 0.92 -11.99 -3.21
N ALA A 21 -0.33 -11.79 -3.62
CA ALA A 21 -0.83 -10.52 -4.13
C ALA A 21 -2.23 -10.27 -3.56
N MET A 22 -2.63 -9.01 -3.57
CA MET A 22 -3.96 -8.58 -3.18
C MET A 22 -4.44 -7.51 -4.13
N HIS A 23 -5.74 -7.50 -4.40
CA HIS A 23 -6.39 -6.45 -5.16
C HIS A 23 -6.98 -5.42 -4.20
N VAL A 24 -6.67 -4.15 -4.44
CA VAL A 24 -7.27 -3.02 -3.73
C VAL A 24 -8.39 -2.45 -4.62
N PRO A 25 -9.66 -2.48 -4.18
CA PRO A 25 -10.75 -1.88 -4.94
C PRO A 25 -10.63 -0.36 -5.02
N ARG A 26 -11.30 0.24 -6.01
CA ARG A 26 -11.37 1.71 -6.14
C ARG A 26 -12.03 2.33 -4.90
N ASN A 27 -11.54 3.51 -4.51
CA ASN A 27 -12.06 4.30 -3.38
C ASN A 27 -12.01 3.58 -2.03
N VAL A 28 -11.10 2.62 -1.87
CA VAL A 28 -10.90 1.90 -0.61
C VAL A 28 -9.58 2.32 0.02
N HIS A 29 -9.65 2.71 1.30
CA HIS A 29 -8.46 2.97 2.09
C HIS A 29 -7.65 1.70 2.23
N HIS A 30 -6.34 1.83 2.11
CA HIS A 30 -5.43 0.71 2.26
C HIS A 30 -4.10 1.17 2.85
N ARG A 31 -3.45 0.27 3.58
CA ARG A 31 -2.14 0.48 4.18
C ARG A 31 -1.29 -0.77 4.05
N ILE A 32 0.00 -0.58 3.78
CA ILE A 32 0.98 -1.66 3.72
C ILE A 32 2.04 -1.40 4.77
N GLU A 33 2.24 -2.38 5.64
CA GLU A 33 3.20 -2.30 6.75
C GLU A 33 4.21 -3.44 6.64
N ASN A 34 5.49 -3.14 6.82
CA ASN A 34 6.49 -4.18 6.96
C ASN A 34 6.49 -4.71 8.40
N ILE A 35 5.96 -5.92 8.60
CA ILE A 35 5.96 -6.59 9.91
C ILE A 35 7.17 -7.51 10.12
N SER A 36 8.11 -7.53 9.18
CA SER A 36 9.36 -8.28 9.32
C SER A 36 10.35 -7.51 10.19
N SER A 37 10.93 -8.20 11.17
CA SER A 37 11.88 -7.60 12.11
C SER A 37 13.28 -7.40 11.56
N VAL A 38 13.64 -8.12 10.48
CA VAL A 38 15.00 -8.14 9.93
C VAL A 38 15.02 -7.82 8.44
N GLU A 39 14.09 -8.39 7.67
CA GLU A 39 14.09 -8.26 6.23
C GLU A 39 13.34 -7.01 5.76
N PRO A 40 13.87 -6.26 4.78
CA PRO A 40 13.10 -5.19 4.13
C PRO A 40 11.94 -5.79 3.34
N LEU A 41 10.83 -5.07 3.30
CA LEU A 41 9.70 -5.40 2.45
C LEU A 41 9.93 -4.85 1.04
N GLU A 42 9.84 -5.71 0.03
CA GLU A 42 9.87 -5.33 -1.38
C GLU A 42 8.54 -5.68 -2.05
N ILE A 43 7.84 -4.67 -2.54
CA ILE A 43 6.55 -4.83 -3.22
C ILE A 43 6.64 -4.43 -4.70
N ILE A 44 5.68 -4.93 -5.48
CA ILE A 44 5.39 -4.44 -6.82
C ILE A 44 3.95 -3.95 -6.76
N GLU A 45 3.75 -2.66 -7.05
CA GLU A 45 2.43 -2.08 -7.22
C GLU A 45 2.11 -1.98 -8.70
N VAL A 46 0.91 -2.39 -9.08
CA VAL A 46 0.40 -2.24 -10.44
C VAL A 46 -0.90 -1.46 -10.35
N GLN A 47 -0.89 -0.24 -10.88
CA GLN A 47 -2.07 0.59 -10.96
C GLN A 47 -2.73 0.40 -12.32
N THR A 48 -4.06 0.30 -12.33
CA THR A 48 -4.85 0.10 -13.55
C THR A 48 -6.00 1.09 -13.59
N GLY A 49 -6.06 1.92 -14.62
CA GLY A 49 -7.09 2.93 -14.81
C GLY A 49 -6.78 3.82 -16.00
N ASP A 50 -7.75 4.64 -16.39
CA ASP A 50 -7.61 5.59 -17.50
C ASP A 50 -6.80 6.84 -17.08
N TYR A 51 -6.73 7.12 -15.78
CA TYR A 51 -6.01 8.22 -15.16
C TYR A 51 -5.34 7.74 -13.87
N LEU A 52 -4.06 8.07 -13.69
CA LEU A 52 -3.21 7.61 -12.57
C LEU A 52 -2.31 8.77 -12.08
N GLY A 53 -2.86 9.98 -12.08
CA GLY A 53 -2.14 11.18 -11.62
C GLY A 53 -2.00 11.22 -10.11
N GLU A 54 -0.99 11.94 -9.63
CA GLU A 54 -0.75 12.13 -8.19
C GLU A 54 -1.91 12.86 -7.48
N ASP A 55 -2.67 13.66 -8.22
CA ASP A 55 -3.88 14.37 -7.77
C ASP A 55 -5.10 13.45 -7.58
N ASP A 56 -5.05 12.22 -8.10
CA ASP A 56 -6.06 11.17 -7.85
C ASP A 56 -5.77 10.38 -6.55
N ILE A 57 -4.69 10.73 -5.83
CA ILE A 57 -4.27 10.03 -4.61
C ILE A 57 -4.63 10.87 -3.39
N VAL A 58 -5.58 10.38 -2.59
CA VAL A 58 -5.89 10.95 -1.28
C VAL A 58 -5.00 10.30 -0.21
N ARG A 59 -4.09 11.10 0.37
CA ARG A 59 -3.21 10.67 1.47
C ARG A 59 -3.87 11.06 2.81
N VAL A 60 -4.40 10.08 3.52
CA VAL A 60 -5.08 10.31 4.82
C VAL A 60 -4.07 10.56 5.94
N GLU A 61 -3.01 9.76 5.95
CA GLU A 61 -1.88 9.88 6.86
C GLU A 61 -0.60 9.79 6.04
N ASP A 62 0.38 10.62 6.36
CA ASP A 62 1.66 10.61 5.67
C ASP A 62 2.84 10.81 6.61
N ASP A 63 3.30 9.68 7.14
CA ASP A 63 4.48 9.58 8.01
C ASP A 63 5.77 10.10 7.35
N PHE A 64 5.77 10.30 6.03
CA PHE A 64 6.94 10.66 5.24
C PHE A 64 6.88 12.08 4.64
N GLY A 65 5.81 12.85 4.92
CA GLY A 65 5.71 14.27 4.53
C GLY A 65 5.76 14.53 3.02
N ARG A 66 5.19 13.65 2.21
CA ARG A 66 5.00 13.76 0.75
C ARG A 66 3.69 14.45 0.38
N ALA A 67 2.76 14.59 1.32
CA ALA A 67 1.56 15.39 1.13
C ALA A 67 1.99 16.83 0.86
N ASP A 68 1.56 17.35 -0.30
CA ASP A 68 1.82 18.74 -0.66
C ASP A 68 1.28 19.64 0.44
N SER A 69 2.17 20.47 1.02
CA SER A 69 1.77 21.61 1.82
C SER A 69 0.95 22.54 0.94
N GLU A 70 -0.36 22.62 1.17
CA GLU A 70 -1.15 23.80 0.78
C GLU A 70 -0.68 25.04 1.55
#